data_AF-A0A4R5LQT8-F1
#
_entry.id   AF-A0A4R5LQT8-F1
#
_cell.length_a   1.000
_cell.length_b   1.000
_cell.length_c   1.000
_cell.angle_alpha   90.00
_cell.angle_beta   90.00
_cell.angle_gamma   90.00
#
_symmetry.space_group_name_H-M   'P 1'
#
loop_
_entity.id
_entity.type
_entity.pdbx_description
1 polymer ?
#
loop_
_entity_poly.entity_id
_entity_poly.type
_entity_poly.pdbx_seq_one_letter_code
_entity_poly.pdbx_strand_id
1 'polypeptide(L)'
;MEPLQEELQQRWQRMFAALARGEDLPPGRRLRAEGMAEAAVLLGLATAEELDEIMDKCYYAAFGRPLADDFGEDWRGFTPFPEIPAMARRAPVYPSTAD
;
A
#
# COMPACT_ATOMS: atom_id res chain seq x y z
N MET A 1 19.65 -4.27 -6.08
CA MET A 1 18.63 -3.25 -5.76
C MET A 1 19.12 -2.58 -4.47
N GLU A 2 18.85 -1.31 -4.23
CA GLU A 2 19.30 -0.67 -2.96
C GLU A 2 18.64 -1.40 -1.77
N PRO A 3 19.35 -1.70 -0.67
CA PRO A 3 18.81 -2.49 0.45
C PRO A 3 17.48 -1.97 1.01
N LEU A 4 17.27 -0.66 0.94
CA LEU A 4 16.04 0.01 1.36
C LEU A 4 14.86 -0.31 0.44
N GLN A 5 15.07 -0.33 -0.87
CA GLN A 5 14.03 -0.67 -1.86
C GLN A 5 13.63 -2.15 -1.72
N GLU A 6 14.58 -3.04 -1.44
CA GLU A 6 14.30 -4.47 -1.18
C GLU A 6 13.43 -4.65 0.07
N GLU A 7 13.74 -3.93 1.15
CA GLU A 7 12.95 -3.98 2.38
C GLU A 7 11.54 -3.39 2.16
N LEU A 8 11.40 -2.28 1.43
CA LEU A 8 10.11 -1.72 1.04
C LEU A 8 9.28 -2.72 0.23
N GLN A 9 9.90 -3.33 -0.79
CA GLN A 9 9.26 -4.36 -1.60
C GLN A 9 8.75 -5.52 -0.75
N GLN A 10 9.58 -6.07 0.14
CA GLN A 10 9.18 -7.16 1.03
C GLN A 10 8.04 -6.77 1.97
N ARG A 11 8.02 -5.52 2.46
CA ARG A 11 6.92 -5.00 3.29
C ARG A 11 5.63 -4.94 2.50
N TRP A 12 5.63 -4.33 1.31
CA TRP A 12 4.45 -4.25 0.47
C TRP A 12 3.91 -5.64 0.10
N GLN A 13 4.79 -6.57 -0.28
CA GLN A 13 4.40 -7.97 -0.55
C GLN A 13 3.69 -8.61 0.64
N ARG A 14 4.24 -8.48 1.86
CA ARG A 14 3.61 -9.03 3.07
C ARG A 14 2.27 -8.36 3.38
N MET A 15 2.17 -7.03 3.21
CA MET A 15 0.95 -6.29 3.45
C MET A 15 -0.15 -6.66 2.46
N PHE A 16 0.14 -6.63 1.17
CA PHE A 16 -0.84 -6.93 0.13
C PHE A 16 -1.24 -8.40 0.12
N ALA A 17 -0.32 -9.33 0.39
CA ALA A 17 -0.68 -10.73 0.57
C ALA A 17 -1.63 -10.96 1.76
N ALA A 18 -1.47 -10.21 2.86
CA ALA A 18 -2.40 -10.26 3.99
C ALA A 18 -3.78 -9.69 3.63
N LEU A 19 -3.81 -8.52 2.99
CA LEU A 19 -5.05 -7.88 2.53
C LEU A 19 -5.80 -8.77 1.51
N ALA A 20 -5.09 -9.44 0.59
CA ALA A 20 -5.68 -10.37 -0.37
C ALA A 20 -6.34 -11.58 0.30
N ARG A 21 -5.87 -11.97 1.51
CA ARG A 21 -6.51 -13.01 2.34
C ARG A 21 -7.65 -12.48 3.21
N GLY A 22 -7.98 -11.19 3.12
CA GLY A 22 -9.00 -10.54 3.95
C GLY A 22 -8.56 -10.29 5.39
N GLU A 23 -7.25 -10.31 5.67
CA GLU A 23 -6.72 -9.97 6.98
C GLU A 23 -6.73 -8.45 7.20
N ASP A 24 -6.94 -8.04 8.45
CA ASP A 24 -6.72 -6.65 8.84
C ASP A 24 -5.25 -6.28 8.74
N LEU A 25 -4.99 -5.08 8.22
CA LEU A 25 -3.66 -4.49 8.20
C LEU A 25 -3.54 -3.47 9.34
N PRO A 26 -2.73 -3.75 10.40
CA PRO A 26 -2.53 -2.79 11.47
C PRO A 26 -1.93 -1.47 10.94
N PRO A 27 -2.43 -0.30 11.36
CA PRO A 27 -1.95 1.00 10.87
C PRO A 27 -0.42 1.14 10.98
N GLY A 28 0.18 0.66 12.07
CA GLY A 28 1.62 0.75 12.29
C GLY A 28 2.48 -0.03 11.29
N ARG A 29 1.94 -1.01 10.55
CA ARG A 29 2.69 -1.68 9.45
C ARG A 29 2.73 -0.78 8.23
N ARG A 30 1.58 -0.22 7.86
CA ARG A 30 1.42 0.73 6.75
C ARG A 30 2.29 1.97 6.96
N LEU A 31 2.10 2.66 8.09
CA LEU A 31 2.82 3.91 8.42
C LEU A 31 4.35 3.75 8.40
N ARG A 32 4.87 2.57 8.79
CA ARG A 32 6.31 2.28 8.72
C ARG A 32 6.82 2.10 7.29
N ALA A 33 6.01 1.55 6.38
CA ALA A 33 6.37 1.45 4.98
C ALA A 33 6.31 2.84 4.32
N GLU A 34 5.27 3.63 4.61
CA GLU A 34 5.09 5.00 4.11
C GLU A 34 6.27 5.89 4.52
N GLY A 35 6.61 5.94 5.81
CA GLY A 35 7.75 6.75 6.27
C GLY A 35 9.10 6.28 5.72
N MET A 36 9.24 4.99 5.40
CA MET A 36 10.45 4.45 4.76
C MET A 36 10.54 4.85 3.29
N ALA A 37 9.42 4.84 2.57
CA ALA A 37 9.33 5.31 1.20
C ALA A 37 9.63 6.82 1.12
N GLU A 38 9.05 7.61 2.03
CA GLU A 38 9.33 9.04 2.14
C GLU A 38 10.82 9.31 2.40
N ALA A 39 11.44 8.58 3.34
CA ALA A 39 12.87 8.70 3.61
C ALA A 39 13.74 8.34 2.40
N ALA A 40 13.36 7.30 1.63
CA ALA A 40 14.09 6.92 0.42
C ALA A 40 14.12 8.06 -0.61
N VAL A 41 12.99 8.74 -0.81
CA VAL A 41 12.89 9.88 -1.72
C VAL A 41 13.65 11.09 -1.19
N LEU A 42 13.49 11.43 0.09
CA LEU A 42 14.19 12.56 0.71
C LEU A 42 15.72 12.43 0.66
N LEU A 43 16.23 11.20 0.73
CA LEU A 43 17.66 10.90 0.66
C LEU A 43 18.18 10.72 -0.78
N GLY A 44 17.31 10.84 -1.79
CA GLY A 44 17.68 10.67 -3.20
C GLY A 44 18.02 9.23 -3.59
N LEU A 45 17.53 8.25 -2.84
CA LEU A 45 17.75 6.81 -3.08
C LEU A 45 16.75 6.20 -4.07
N ALA A 46 15.63 6.89 -4.29
CA ALA A 46 14.60 6.54 -5.26
C ALA A 46 13.77 7.80 -5.58
N THR A 47 13.06 7.78 -6.70
CA THR A 47 11.98 8.71 -7.00
C THR A 47 10.64 8.18 -6.48
N ALA A 48 9.65 9.06 -6.33
CA ALA A 48 8.30 8.62 -5.92
C ALA A 48 7.69 7.69 -6.98
N GLU A 49 7.92 7.99 -8.25
CA GLU A 49 7.44 7.22 -9.40
C GLU A 49 8.03 5.79 -9.42
N GLU A 50 9.34 5.64 -9.17
CA GLU A 50 9.97 4.31 -9.07
C GLU A 50 9.37 3.48 -7.93
N LEU A 51 9.11 4.11 -6.78
CA LEU A 51 8.51 3.43 -5.64
C LEU A 51 7.04 3.06 -5.90
N ASP A 52 6.30 3.91 -6.61
CA ASP A 52 4.93 3.62 -7.04
C ASP A 52 4.87 2.43 -7.98
N GLU A 53 5.78 2.35 -8.96
CA GLU A 53 5.88 1.19 -9.85
C GLU A 53 6.20 -0.10 -9.09
N ILE A 54 7.10 -0.05 -8.11
CA ILE A 54 7.43 -1.22 -7.30
C ILE A 54 6.22 -1.63 -6.45
N MET A 55 5.52 -0.66 -5.86
CA MET A 55 4.32 -0.92 -5.07
C MET A 55 3.22 -1.53 -5.93
N ASP A 56 2.97 -1.00 -7.13
CA ASP A 56 1.97 -1.52 -8.07
C ASP A 56 2.29 -2.96 -8.50
N LYS A 57 3.57 -3.27 -8.80
CA LYS A 57 4.01 -4.65 -9.06
C LYS A 57 3.75 -5.58 -7.88
N CYS A 58 3.97 -5.12 -6.64
CA CYS A 58 3.65 -5.90 -5.44
C CYS A 58 2.14 -6.11 -5.28
N TYR A 59 1.35 -5.10 -5.60
CA TYR A 59 -0.11 -5.15 -5.55
C TYR A 59 -0.66 -6.14 -6.58
N TYR A 60 -0.20 -6.03 -7.83
CA TYR A 60 -0.52 -6.95 -8.91
C TYR A 60 -0.18 -8.40 -8.54
N ALA A 61 0.97 -8.65 -7.92
CA ALA A 61 1.34 -10.00 -7.48
C ALA A 61 0.37 -10.60 -6.45
N ALA A 62 -0.29 -9.78 -5.64
CA ALA A 62 -1.25 -10.23 -4.62
C ALA A 62 -2.70 -10.29 -5.13
N PHE A 63 -3.11 -9.37 -5.99
CA PHE A 63 -4.51 -9.20 -6.42
C PHE A 63 -4.77 -9.57 -7.89
N GLY A 64 -3.72 -9.80 -8.68
CA GLY A 64 -3.80 -10.13 -10.11
C GLY A 64 -4.18 -8.97 -11.02
N ARG A 65 -4.18 -7.73 -10.50
CA ARG A 65 -4.57 -6.51 -11.20
C ARG A 65 -3.82 -5.29 -10.63
N PRO A 66 -3.62 -4.22 -11.41
CA PRO A 66 -2.93 -3.02 -10.94
C PRO A 66 -3.80 -2.23 -9.94
N LEU A 67 -3.17 -1.30 -9.23
CA LEU A 67 -3.83 -0.34 -8.34
C LEU A 67 -4.87 0.49 -9.09
N ALA A 68 -4.60 0.87 -10.34
CA ALA A 68 -5.51 1.67 -11.16
C ALA A 68 -6.89 1.01 -11.35
N ASP A 69 -6.96 -0.32 -11.39
CA ASP A 69 -8.23 -1.06 -11.53
C ASP A 69 -9.13 -0.91 -10.30
N ASP A 70 -8.54 -0.76 -9.11
CA ASP A 70 -9.29 -0.66 -7.85
C ASP A 70 -9.45 0.77 -7.32
N PHE A 71 -8.50 1.67 -7.65
CA PHE A 71 -8.44 3.03 -7.12
C PHE A 71 -8.55 4.12 -8.20
N GLY A 72 -8.63 3.73 -9.48
CA GLY A 72 -8.67 4.63 -10.64
C GLY A 72 -7.28 5.04 -11.11
N GLU A 73 -7.16 5.44 -12.39
CA GLU A 73 -5.88 5.89 -12.99
C GLU A 73 -5.24 7.06 -12.21
N ASP A 74 -6.06 7.99 -11.72
CA ASP A 74 -5.64 9.18 -10.96
C ASP A 74 -5.59 8.95 -9.44
N TRP A 75 -5.41 7.71 -8.99
CA TRP A 75 -5.43 7.37 -7.55
C TRP A 75 -4.44 8.19 -6.72
N ARG A 76 -3.32 8.62 -7.30
CA ARG A 76 -2.35 9.52 -6.67
C ARG A 76 -2.87 10.94 -6.39
N GLY A 77 -3.93 11.38 -7.07
CA GLY A 77 -4.64 12.60 -6.74
C GLY A 77 -5.44 12.52 -5.43
N PHE A 78 -5.81 11.32 -4.98
CA PHE A 78 -6.60 11.09 -3.77
C PHE A 78 -5.76 10.53 -2.60
N THR A 79 -4.63 9.89 -2.91
CA THR A 79 -3.69 9.33 -1.93
C THR A 79 -2.28 9.79 -2.32
N PRO A 80 -1.88 11.01 -1.91
CA PRO A 80 -0.60 11.57 -2.32
C PRO A 80 0.56 10.75 -1.74
N PHE A 81 1.69 10.73 -2.44
CA PHE A 81 2.90 10.09 -1.91
C PHE A 81 3.26 10.68 -0.53
N PRO A 82 3.61 9.85 0.48
CA PRO A 82 3.93 8.42 0.43
C PRO A 82 2.76 7.47 0.74
N GLU A 83 1.52 7.95 0.80
CA GLU A 83 0.39 7.16 1.30
C GLU A 83 0.11 5.90 0.46
N ILE A 84 -0.23 4.80 1.11
CA ILE A 84 -0.59 3.55 0.46
C ILE A 84 -2.13 3.47 0.33
N PRO A 85 -2.70 3.41 -0.89
CA PRO A 85 -4.15 3.49 -1.09
C PRO A 85 -4.91 2.27 -0.56
N ALA A 86 -4.26 1.10 -0.54
CA ALA A 86 -4.87 -0.14 -0.10
C ALA A 86 -4.95 -0.22 1.43
N MET A 87 -6.14 0.04 1.96
CA MET A 87 -6.50 -0.14 3.37
C MET A 87 -7.49 -1.30 3.52
N ALA A 88 -7.47 -1.96 4.68
CA ALA A 88 -8.48 -2.97 5.02
C ALA A 88 -9.87 -2.32 4.97
N ARG A 89 -10.81 -2.97 4.27
CA ARG A 89 -12.20 -2.51 4.27
C ARG A 89 -12.76 -2.69 5.67
N ARG A 90 -13.37 -1.63 6.22
CA ARG A 90 -14.08 -1.73 7.49
C ARG A 90 -15.13 -2.83 7.38
N ALA A 91 -15.11 -3.80 8.29
CA ALA A 91 -16.13 -4.84 8.34
C ALA A 91 -17.53 -4.20 8.41
N PRO A 92 -18.53 -4.72 7.68
CA PRO A 92 -19.88 -4.22 7.77
C PRO A 92 -20.39 -4.34 9.21
N VAL A 93 -20.64 -3.21 9.84
CA VAL A 93 -21.24 -3.16 11.18
C VAL A 93 -22.75 -3.20 10.99
N TYR A 94 -23.37 -4.35 11.27
CA TYR A 94 -24.82 -4.44 11.35
C TYR A 94 -25.27 -3.93 12.72
N PRO A 95 -26.19 -2.95 12.80
CA PRO A 95 -26.78 -2.56 14.07
C PRO A 95 -27.54 -3.76 14.66
N SER A 96 -27.17 -4.20 15.85
CA SER A 96 -27.79 -5.33 16.56
C SER A 96 -29.03 -4.93 17.37
N THR A 97 -29.46 -3.67 17.28
CA THR A 97 -30.58 -3.12 18.04
C THR A 97 -31.51 -2.39 17.07
N ALA A 98 -32.81 -2.71 17.12
CA ALA A 98 -33.84 -1.91 16.49
C ALA A 98 -34.01 -0.61 17.31
N ASP A 99 -34.22 0.52 16.63
CA ASP A 99 -34.65 1.78 17.24
C ASP A 99 -35.99 1.61 17.97
#